data_AF-A0A8X8GYN8-F1
#
_entry.id   AF-A0A8X8GYN8-F1
#
_cell.length_a   1.000
_cell.length_b   1.000
_cell.length_c   1.000
_cell.angle_alpha   90.00
_cell.angle_beta   90.00
_cell.angle_gamma   90.00
#
_symmetry.space_group_name_H-M   'P 1'
#
loop_
_entity.id
_entity.type
_entity.pdbx_description
1 polymer ?
#
loop_
_entity_poly.entity_id
_entity_poly.type
_entity_poly.pdbx_seq_one_letter_code
_entity_poly.pdbx_strand_id
1 'polypeptide(L)'
;MRAHPPDRCLPDHLCTGHLMDDSFELYDLRVEIVAPEGAKIYCGRAGDWFELRGEQLHMPPGQSFSIYSLSAILPLLPAKQRATHPHDWMTSDADVACPDPHCPSRLRITRLGKRRFSHADTTAVPLPKDLT
;
A
#
# COMPACT_ATOMS: atom_id res chain seq x y z
N MET A 1 -14.41 -18.00 -29.13
CA MET A 1 -15.76 -17.39 -29.22
C MET A 1 -16.80 -18.49 -29.30
N ARG A 2 -17.56 -18.73 -28.24
CA ARG A 2 -18.84 -19.45 -28.31
C ARG A 2 -19.86 -18.63 -27.53
N ALA A 3 -20.93 -18.23 -28.21
CA ALA A 3 -22.02 -17.47 -27.63
C ALA A 3 -22.79 -18.32 -26.61
N HIS A 4 -23.13 -17.72 -25.46
CA HIS A 4 -24.03 -18.31 -24.47
C HIS A 4 -25.48 -18.24 -24.99
N PRO A 5 -26.33 -19.25 -24.70
CA PRO A 5 -27.74 -19.23 -25.06
C PRO A 5 -28.53 -18.27 -24.17
N PRO A 6 -29.73 -17.80 -24.59
CA PRO A 6 -30.56 -16.93 -23.77
C PRO A 6 -31.25 -17.70 -22.64
N ASP A 7 -31.34 -17.04 -21.49
CA ASP A 7 -31.87 -17.57 -20.23
C ASP A 7 -33.27 -18.17 -20.37
N ARG A 8 -33.40 -19.45 -19.99
CA ARG A 8 -34.69 -20.08 -19.68
C ARG A 8 -34.86 -20.07 -18.16
N CYS A 9 -35.84 -19.32 -17.65
CA CYS A 9 -36.24 -19.38 -16.25
C CYS A 9 -36.71 -20.80 -15.87
N LEU A 10 -36.11 -21.35 -14.81
CA LEU A 10 -36.62 -22.51 -14.07
C LEU A 10 -37.54 -22.03 -12.92
N PRO A 11 -38.61 -22.78 -12.59
CA PRO A 11 -39.51 -22.44 -11.50
C PRO A 11 -38.96 -23.06 -10.22
N ASP A 12 -38.12 -22.31 -9.51
CA ASP A 12 -37.90 -22.41 -8.07
C ASP A 12 -36.95 -21.26 -7.71
N HIS A 13 -37.44 -20.29 -6.95
CA HIS A 13 -36.75 -19.03 -6.63
C HIS A 13 -35.56 -19.24 -5.68
N LEU A 14 -34.49 -19.86 -6.17
CA LEU A 14 -33.15 -19.67 -5.66
C LEU A 14 -32.40 -18.85 -6.72
N CYS A 15 -32.60 -17.53 -6.68
CA CYS A 15 -31.71 -16.60 -7.34
C CYS A 15 -30.31 -16.91 -6.82
N THR A 16 -29.45 -17.48 -7.66
CA THR A 16 -28.03 -17.63 -7.36
C THR A 16 -27.52 -16.20 -7.18
N GLY A 17 -27.38 -15.78 -5.92
CA GLY A 17 -27.03 -14.40 -5.58
C GLY A 17 -25.77 -14.03 -6.35
N HIS A 18 -25.85 -12.92 -7.08
CA HIS A 18 -24.67 -12.28 -7.64
C HIS A 18 -23.71 -12.02 -6.47
N LEU A 19 -22.67 -12.84 -6.34
CA LEU A 19 -21.58 -12.57 -5.40
C LEU A 19 -20.94 -11.26 -5.86
N MET A 20 -21.27 -10.17 -5.19
CA MET A 20 -20.70 -8.86 -5.47
C MET A 20 -19.18 -8.92 -5.34
N ASP A 21 -18.48 -8.25 -6.25
CA ASP A 21 -17.04 -8.10 -6.16
C ASP A 21 -16.71 -7.20 -4.96
N ASP A 22 -16.25 -7.81 -3.86
CA ASP A 22 -15.87 -7.14 -2.61
C ASP A 22 -14.42 -6.64 -2.60
N SER A 23 -13.82 -6.51 -3.79
CA SER A 23 -12.41 -6.18 -3.89
C SER A 23 -12.08 -4.70 -3.87
N PHE A 24 -10.86 -4.42 -3.41
CA PHE A 24 -10.24 -3.11 -3.49
C PHE A 24 -8.76 -3.24 -3.83
N GLU A 25 -8.14 -2.13 -4.23
CA GLU A 25 -6.72 -2.09 -4.57
C GLU A 25 -5.94 -1.15 -3.65
N LEU A 26 -4.73 -1.58 -3.28
CA LEU A 26 -3.72 -0.73 -2.64
C LEU A 26 -2.44 -0.79 -3.46
N TYR A 27 -1.66 0.29 -3.44
CA TYR A 27 -0.29 0.26 -3.93
C TYR A 27 0.61 -0.47 -2.93
N ASP A 28 1.44 -1.38 -3.42
CA ASP A 28 2.66 -1.74 -2.69
C ASP A 28 3.59 -0.52 -2.72
N LEU A 29 4.38 -0.31 -1.67
CA LEU A 29 5.28 0.84 -1.57
C LEU A 29 6.73 0.38 -1.47
N ARG A 30 7.65 1.18 -2.01
CA ARG A 30 9.07 1.13 -1.64
C ARG A 30 9.40 2.35 -0.81
N VAL A 31 10.12 2.14 0.29
CA VAL A 31 10.74 3.22 1.07
C VAL A 31 12.24 3.06 0.99
N GLU A 32 12.94 4.11 0.55
CA GLU A 32 14.38 4.11 0.34
C GLU A 32 15.02 5.28 1.11
N ILE A 33 16.18 5.04 1.74
CA ILE A 33 16.99 6.09 2.32
C ILE A 33 17.73 6.82 1.19
N VAL A 34 17.42 8.09 0.99
CA VAL A 34 18.13 8.99 0.05
C VAL A 34 18.86 10.07 0.82
N ALA A 35 20.01 10.53 0.33
CA ALA A 35 20.79 11.59 0.95
C ALA A 35 21.62 12.34 -0.10
N PRO A 36 22.08 13.56 0.20
CA PRO A 36 23.07 14.24 -0.65
C PRO A 36 24.35 13.41 -0.80
N GLU A 37 25.00 13.54 -1.96
CA GLU A 37 26.29 12.90 -2.26
C GLU A 37 27.32 13.20 -1.14
N GLY A 38 27.99 12.16 -0.63
CA GLY A 38 29.01 12.29 0.41
C GLY A 38 28.49 12.64 1.82
N ALA A 39 27.19 12.77 2.03
CA ALA A 39 26.63 13.10 3.32
C ALA A 39 26.83 11.97 4.36
N LYS A 40 27.13 12.36 5.60
CA LYS A 40 27.16 11.41 6.71
C LYS A 40 25.73 11.07 7.13
N ILE A 41 25.40 9.77 7.09
CA ILE A 41 24.10 9.23 7.53
C ILE A 41 24.30 8.49 8.85
N TYR A 42 23.37 8.69 9.78
CA TYR A 42 23.40 8.08 11.12
C TYR A 42 22.34 6.99 11.32
N CYS A 43 21.28 6.98 10.50
CA CYS A 43 20.14 6.07 10.64
C CYS A 43 20.17 4.86 9.68
N GLY A 44 21.24 4.69 8.90
CA GLY A 44 21.35 3.65 7.87
C GLY A 44 22.37 4.02 6.80
N ARG A 45 22.21 3.49 5.58
CA ARG A 45 23.01 3.82 4.40
C ARG A 45 22.11 4.32 3.28
N ALA A 46 22.61 5.25 2.47
CA ALA A 46 21.90 5.65 1.25
C ALA A 46 21.71 4.42 0.36
N GLY A 47 20.49 4.26 -0.18
CA GLY A 47 20.09 3.10 -0.95
C GLY A 47 19.57 1.93 -0.11
N ASP A 48 19.67 1.93 1.22
CA ASP A 48 18.96 0.94 2.05
C ASP A 48 17.45 1.15 1.85
N TRP A 49 16.71 0.05 1.66
CA TRP A 49 15.27 0.13 1.37
C TRP A 49 14.46 -1.02 1.96
N PHE A 50 13.15 -0.79 2.11
CA PHE A 50 12.18 -1.86 2.32
C PHE A 50 10.98 -1.67 1.39
N GLU A 51 10.27 -2.77 1.14
CA GLU A 51 8.97 -2.74 0.46
C GLU A 51 7.86 -3.04 1.47
N LEU A 52 6.81 -2.23 1.45
CA LEU A 52 5.55 -2.56 2.09
C LEU A 52 4.68 -3.25 1.03
N ARG A 53 4.54 -4.57 1.15
CA ARG A 53 3.72 -5.41 0.27
C ARG A 53 2.44 -5.77 0.99
N GLY A 54 1.33 -5.17 0.58
CA GLY A 54 0.13 -5.13 1.41
C GLY A 54 0.43 -4.56 2.79
N GLU A 55 0.34 -5.38 3.84
CA GLU A 55 0.61 -4.96 5.23
C GLU A 55 1.99 -5.38 5.75
N GLN A 56 2.77 -6.11 4.94
CA GLN A 56 4.02 -6.74 5.36
C GLN A 56 5.25 -5.96 4.87
N LEU A 57 6.20 -5.73 5.78
CA LEU A 57 7.49 -5.13 5.45
C LEU A 57 8.49 -6.19 4.98
N HIS A 58 9.10 -5.95 3.82
CA HIS A 58 10.12 -6.82 3.21
C HIS A 58 11.41 -6.04 3.02
N MET A 59 12.51 -6.55 3.57
CA MET A 59 13.86 -6.00 3.40
C MET A 59 14.74 -6.97 2.60
N PRO A 60 15.77 -6.47 1.90
CA PRO A 60 16.81 -7.33 1.37
C PRO A 60 17.47 -8.20 2.45
N PRO A 61 17.91 -9.42 2.13
CA PRO A 61 18.64 -10.26 3.07
C PRO A 61 19.85 -9.55 3.67
N GLY A 62 19.97 -9.57 5.01
CA GLY A 62 21.09 -8.96 5.73
C GLY A 62 21.01 -7.44 5.87
N GLN A 63 19.99 -6.77 5.32
CA GLN A 63 19.74 -5.36 5.55
C GLN A 63 18.92 -5.17 6.82
N SER A 64 19.27 -4.17 7.62
CA SER A 64 18.46 -3.68 8.72
C SER A 64 17.89 -2.31 8.38
N PHE A 65 16.90 -1.87 9.16
CA PHE A 65 16.35 -0.53 9.03
C PHE A 65 16.19 0.07 10.44
N SER A 66 16.51 1.36 10.58
CA SER A 66 16.39 2.04 11.87
C SER A 66 14.94 2.05 12.35
N ILE A 67 14.70 1.59 13.57
CA ILE A 67 13.37 1.66 14.20
C ILE A 67 12.88 3.10 14.37
N TYR A 68 13.79 4.07 14.48
CA TYR A 68 13.43 5.49 14.55
C TYR A 68 13.01 6.01 13.18
N SER A 69 13.71 5.61 12.11
CA SER A 69 13.27 5.92 10.75
C SER A 69 11.92 5.28 10.43
N LEU A 70 11.66 4.06 10.92
CA LEU A 70 10.35 3.42 10.82
C LEU A 70 9.29 4.21 11.58
N SER A 71 9.52 4.61 12.83
CA SER A 71 8.52 5.35 13.60
C SER A 71 8.12 6.68 12.95
N ALA A 72 9.04 7.34 12.26
CA ALA A 72 8.76 8.56 11.50
C ALA A 72 7.88 8.32 10.27
N ILE A 73 8.01 7.16 9.60
CA ILE A 73 7.36 6.91 8.31
C ILE A 73 6.06 6.10 8.42
N LEU A 74 5.96 5.21 9.40
CA LEU A 74 4.83 4.28 9.55
C LEU A 74 3.46 4.98 9.55
N PRO A 75 3.25 6.14 10.20
CA PRO A 75 1.95 6.82 10.19
C PRO A 75 1.49 7.28 8.79
N LEU A 76 2.42 7.44 7.84
CA LEU A 76 2.13 7.96 6.50
C LEU A 76 1.86 6.84 5.48
N LEU A 77 2.35 5.62 5.73
CA LEU A 77 2.29 4.53 4.76
C LEU A 77 0.86 4.14 4.35
N PRO A 78 -0.12 3.97 5.28
CA PRO A 78 -1.47 3.56 4.89
C PRO A 78 -2.15 4.54 3.94
N ALA A 79 -1.93 5.84 4.12
CA ALA A 79 -2.44 6.88 3.23
C ALA A 79 -1.71 6.84 1.87
N LYS A 80 -0.39 6.64 1.87
CA LYS A 80 0.40 6.51 0.64
C LYS A 80 0.04 5.29 -0.20
N GLN A 81 -0.44 4.21 0.40
CA GLN A 81 -0.97 3.04 -0.30
C GLN A 81 -2.28 3.29 -1.05
N ARG A 82 -3.06 4.29 -0.64
CA ARG A 82 -4.38 4.57 -1.22
C ARG A 82 -4.26 5.52 -2.41
N ALA A 83 -5.25 5.48 -3.29
CA ALA A 83 -5.46 6.59 -4.22
C ALA A 83 -5.77 7.85 -3.42
N THR A 84 -5.03 8.91 -3.69
CA THR A 84 -5.15 10.22 -3.03
C THR A 84 -5.52 11.28 -4.07
N HIS A 85 -6.14 12.37 -3.64
CA HIS A 85 -6.56 13.43 -4.55
C HIS A 85 -5.33 14.09 -5.22
N PRO A 86 -5.34 14.39 -6.53
CA PRO A 86 -4.16 14.90 -7.24
C PRO A 86 -3.61 16.23 -6.69
N HIS A 87 -4.44 17.01 -5.99
CA HIS A 87 -4.04 18.29 -5.38
C HIS A 87 -3.74 18.19 -3.87
N ASP A 88 -3.74 17.00 -3.29
CA ASP A 88 -3.32 16.78 -1.91
C ASP A 88 -1.79 16.62 -1.87
N TRP A 89 -1.12 17.27 -0.90
CA TRP A 89 0.31 17.11 -0.67
C TRP A 89 0.68 15.64 -0.40
N MET A 90 -0.24 14.85 0.15
CA MET A 90 -0.08 13.41 0.31
C MET A 90 0.13 12.68 -1.03
N THR A 91 -0.28 13.25 -2.15
CA THR A 91 -0.02 12.70 -3.50
C THR A 91 1.37 13.09 -4.01
N SER A 92 1.76 14.36 -3.88
CA SER A 92 2.99 14.90 -4.48
C SER A 92 4.25 14.63 -3.65
N ASP A 93 4.17 14.75 -2.33
CA ASP A 93 5.34 14.85 -1.46
C ASP A 93 5.83 13.46 -1.07
N ALA A 94 6.85 12.94 -1.77
CA ALA A 94 7.34 11.58 -1.58
C ALA A 94 8.44 11.44 -0.53
N ASP A 95 9.15 12.52 -0.18
CA ASP A 95 10.33 12.45 0.67
C ASP A 95 10.04 12.95 2.08
N VAL A 96 10.26 12.10 3.08
CA VAL A 96 10.05 12.43 4.50
C VAL A 96 11.40 12.59 5.18
N ALA A 97 11.56 13.63 5.99
CA ALA A 97 12.83 13.89 6.67
C ALA A 97 13.18 12.78 7.68
N CYS A 98 14.47 12.48 7.83
CA CYS A 98 14.95 11.67 8.94
C CYS A 98 14.54 12.32 10.29
N PRO A 99 14.12 11.55 11.30
CA PRO A 99 13.78 12.10 12.60
C PRO A 99 14.99 12.60 13.40
N ASP A 100 16.21 12.19 13.04
CA ASP A 100 17.43 12.77 13.60
C ASP A 100 17.72 14.12 12.93
N PRO A 101 17.67 15.24 13.67
CA PRO A 101 17.85 16.58 13.09
C PRO A 101 19.23 16.82 12.48
N HIS A 102 20.24 16.03 12.84
CA HIS A 102 21.60 16.14 12.28
C HIS A 102 21.87 15.13 11.16
N CYS A 103 20.90 14.26 10.84
CA CYS A 103 21.00 13.33 9.74
C CYS A 103 20.34 13.94 8.49
N PRO A 104 21.09 14.28 7.43
CA PRO A 104 20.56 14.96 6.23
C PRO A 104 19.81 14.01 5.29
N SER A 105 19.53 12.77 5.71
CA SER A 105 18.83 11.79 4.89
C SER A 105 17.31 12.04 4.86
N ARG A 106 16.67 11.52 3.82
CA ARG A 106 15.22 11.45 3.68
C ARG A 106 14.80 10.01 3.37
N LEU A 107 13.55 9.71 3.67
CA LEU A 107 12.87 8.47 3.37
C LEU A 107 11.96 8.72 2.17
N ARG A 108 12.37 8.26 0.98
CA ARG A 108 11.60 8.42 -0.25
C ARG A 108 10.58 7.29 -0.38
N ILE A 109 9.30 7.63 -0.44
CA ILE A 109 8.21 6.69 -0.66
C ILE A 109 7.85 6.68 -2.15
N THR A 110 7.92 5.50 -2.76
CA THR A 110 7.53 5.29 -4.17
C THR A 110 6.39 4.29 -4.23
N ARG A 111 5.28 4.64 -4.91
CA ARG A 111 4.22 3.68 -5.24
C ARG A 111 4.73 2.70 -6.29
N LEU A 112 4.52 1.42 -6.05
CA LEU A 112 4.84 0.33 -6.99
C LEU A 112 3.56 -0.10 -7.72
N GLY A 113 3.46 -1.39 -8.03
CA GLY A 113 2.24 -1.98 -8.59
C GLY A 113 1.08 -1.97 -7.60
N LYS A 114 -0.13 -2.04 -8.14
CA LYS A 114 -1.33 -2.26 -7.35
C LYS A 114 -1.47 -3.74 -6.99
N ARG A 115 -1.99 -3.99 -5.81
CA ARG A 115 -2.36 -5.29 -5.28
C ARG A 115 -3.85 -5.29 -4.99
N ARG A 116 -4.54 -6.33 -5.46
CA ARG A 116 -5.97 -6.55 -5.21
C ARG A 116 -6.15 -7.29 -3.88
N PHE A 117 -7.12 -6.85 -3.11
CA PHE A 117 -7.56 -7.42 -1.84
C PHE A 117 -9.05 -7.76 -1.93
N SER A 118 -9.51 -8.67 -1.09
CA SER A 118 -10.93 -8.88 -0.80
C SER A 118 -11.26 -8.31 0.58
N HIS A 119 -12.42 -7.68 0.72
CA HIS A 119 -12.89 -7.18 2.02
C HIS A 119 -12.98 -8.31 3.04
N ALA A 120 -13.61 -9.44 2.67
CA ALA A 120 -13.79 -10.59 3.54
C ALA A 120 -12.46 -11.20 4.03
N ASP A 121 -11.39 -11.08 3.25
CA ASP A 121 -10.05 -11.57 3.63
C ASP A 121 -9.31 -10.64 4.61
N THR A 122 -9.75 -9.37 4.73
CA THR A 122 -9.01 -8.32 5.46
C THR A 122 -9.70 -7.83 6.72
N THR A 123 -10.96 -8.23 6.96
CA THR A 123 -11.70 -7.86 8.16
C THR A 123 -12.82 -8.84 8.47
N ALA A 124 -13.11 -9.00 9.77
CA ALA A 124 -14.26 -9.77 10.24
C ALA A 124 -15.58 -8.99 10.18
N VAL A 125 -15.53 -7.67 9.93
CA VAL A 125 -16.72 -6.82 9.83
C VAL A 125 -17.31 -6.98 8.42
N PRO A 126 -18.57 -7.41 8.25
CA PRO A 126 -19.17 -7.57 6.92
C PRO A 126 -19.37 -6.21 6.23
N LEU A 127 -19.43 -6.22 4.89
CA LEU A 127 -19.82 -5.02 4.14
C LEU A 127 -21.22 -4.55 4.57
N PRO A 128 -21.42 -3.24 4.78
CA PRO A 128 -22.74 -2.66 5.00
C PRO A 128 -23.70 -3.00 3.87
N LYS A 129 -24.95 -3.31 4.22
CA LYS A 129 -25.99 -3.74 3.27
C LYS A 129 -26.39 -2.68 2.25
N ASP A 130 -26.03 -1.43 2.50
CA ASP A 130 -26.25 -0.27 1.63
C ASP A 130 -25.09 -0.04 0.64
N LEU A 131 -23.96 -0.74 0.83
CA LEU A 131 -22.82 -0.79 -0.09
C LEU A 131 -22.82 -2.09 -0.94
N THR A 132 -23.83 -2.95 -0.76
CA THR A 132 -24.06 -4.23 -1.46
C THR A 132 -25.44 -4.24 -2.10
#